data_AF-A0A2T1D2Y6-F1
#
_entry.id   AF-A0A2T1D2Y6-F1
#
_cell.length_a   1.000
_cell.length_b   1.000
_cell.length_c   1.000
_cell.angle_alpha   90.00
_cell.angle_beta   90.00
_cell.angle_gamma   90.00
#
_symmetry.space_group_name_H-M   'P 1'
#
loop_
_entity.id
_entity.type
_entity.pdbx_description
1 polymer ?
#
loop_
_entity_poly.entity_id
_entity_poly.type
_entity_poly.pdbx_seq_one_letter_code
_entity_poly.pdbx_strand_id
1 'polypeptide(L)' 'MAKKKKAELRLYIAPNLDRLLKTLSGLSDQTVSSIVEETLRESLPDRYKELMETHNLSKLLEDED' A
#
# COMPACT_ATOMS: atom_id res chain seq x y z
N MET A 1 26.93 0.58 2.97
CA MET A 1 25.70 -0.10 2.51
C MET A 1 24.79 0.94 1.89
N ALA A 2 24.44 0.83 0.61
CA ALA A 2 23.52 1.78 -0.01
C ALA A 2 22.13 1.56 0.58
N LYS A 3 21.54 2.57 1.24
CA LYS A 3 20.14 2.53 1.69
C LYS A 3 19.29 2.19 0.46
N LYS A 4 18.65 1.02 0.44
CA LYS A 4 17.68 0.66 -0.62
C LYS A 4 16.66 1.80 -0.69
N LYS A 5 16.56 2.47 -1.83
CA LYS A 5 15.50 3.45 -2.06
C LYS A 5 14.17 2.69 -2.04
N LYS A 6 13.21 3.16 -1.23
CA LYS A 6 11.84 2.64 -1.30
C LYS A 6 11.32 2.80 -2.72
N ALA A 7 10.64 1.78 -3.24
CA ALA A 7 10.01 1.85 -4.55
C ALA A 7 8.89 2.91 -4.51
N GLU A 8 8.82 3.75 -5.55
CA GLU A 8 7.79 4.79 -5.67
C GLU A 8 6.73 4.36 -6.68
N LEU A 9 5.45 4.46 -6.29
CA LEU A 9 4.32 4.07 -7.12
C LEU A 9 3.40 5.27 -7.33
N ARG A 10 3.03 5.55 -8.58
CA ARG A 10 2.09 6.63 -8.92
C ARG A 10 0.72 6.02 -9.19
N LEU A 11 -0.27 6.44 -8.41
CA LEU A 11 -1.64 5.94 -8.48
C LEU A 11 -2.56 7.02 -9.04
N TYR A 12 -3.47 6.61 -9.93
CA TYR A 12 -4.60 7.43 -10.33
C TYR A 12 -5.81 7.06 -9.49
N ILE A 13 -6.39 8.05 -8.81
CA ILE A 13 -7.55 7.87 -7.93
C ILE A 13 -8.61 8.92 -8.24
N ALA A 14 -9.85 8.64 -7.85
CA ALA A 14 -10.93 9.59 -8.00
C ALA A 14 -10.71 10.85 -7.12
N PRO A 15 -11.13 12.05 -7.56
CA PRO A 15 -10.85 13.31 -6.85
C PRO A 15 -11.40 13.37 -5.42
N ASN A 16 -12.52 12.70 -5.16
CA ASN A 16 -13.11 12.59 -3.82
C ASN A 16 -12.25 11.73 -2.89
N LEU A 17 -11.63 10.66 -3.40
CA LEU A 17 -10.74 9.81 -2.63
C LEU A 17 -9.41 10.51 -2.32
N ASP A 18 -8.87 11.30 -3.25
CA ASP A 18 -7.69 12.14 -3.00
C ASP A 18 -7.93 13.13 -1.86
N ARG A 19 -9.09 13.81 -1.86
CA ARG A 19 -9.48 14.71 -0.76
C ARG A 19 -9.59 13.97 0.56
N LEU A 20 -10.19 12.79 0.57
CA LEU A 20 -10.32 11.97 1.77
C LEU A 20 -8.94 11.59 2.33
N LEU A 21 -8.04 11.08 1.49
CA LEU A 21 -6.68 10.69 1.91
C LEU A 21 -5.89 11.86 2.48
N LYS A 22 -5.99 13.05 1.87
CA LYS A 22 -5.35 14.28 2.38
C LYS A 22 -5.93 14.71 3.73
N THR A 23 -7.24 14.65 3.89
CA THR A 23 -7.89 14.96 5.18
C THR A 23 -7.47 13.98 6.26
N LEU A 24 -7.46 12.68 5.98
CA LEU A 24 -7.02 11.65 6.92
C LEU A 24 -5.56 11.85 7.32
N SER A 25 -4.68 12.10 6.34
CA SER A 25 -3.27 12.42 6.56
C SER A 25 -3.08 13.62 7.49
N GLY A 26 -3.89 14.67 7.35
CA GLY A 26 -3.85 15.83 8.23
C GLY A 26 -4.43 15.60 9.63
N LEU A 27 -5.31 14.60 9.82
CA LEU A 27 -5.92 14.27 11.11
C LEU A 27 -5.08 13.28 11.92
N SER A 28 -4.38 12.36 11.26
CA SER A 28 -3.60 11.29 11.92
C SER A 28 -2.11 11.57 12.03
N ASP A 29 -1.62 12.73 11.55
CA ASP A 29 -0.19 13.04 11.39
C ASP A 29 0.60 11.98 10.59
N GLN A 30 -0.09 11.11 9.85
CA GLN A 30 0.51 10.10 8.98
C GLN A 30 0.63 10.62 7.55
N THR A 31 1.54 10.04 6.78
CA THR A 31 1.64 10.34 5.34
C THR A 31 0.55 9.59 4.55
N VAL A 32 0.14 10.14 3.40
CA VAL A 32 -0.77 9.44 2.46
C VAL A 32 -0.23 8.06 2.10
N SER A 33 1.08 7.91 1.89
CA SER A 33 1.71 6.62 1.60
C SER A 33 1.55 5.62 2.73
N SER A 34 1.69 6.05 3.99
CA SER A 34 1.52 5.19 5.16
C SER A 34 0.08 4.70 5.30
N ILE A 35 -0.90 5.60 5.12
CA ILE A 35 -2.33 5.25 5.17
C ILE A 35 -2.67 4.24 4.08
N VAL A 36 -2.17 4.45 2.85
CA VAL A 36 -2.40 3.53 1.74
C VAL A 36 -1.71 2.18 1.98
N GLU A 37 -0.49 2.17 2.51
CA GLU A 37 0.22 0.93 2.86
C GLU A 37 -0.53 0.13 3.92
N GLU A 38 -0.94 0.76 5.01
CA GLU A 38 -1.71 0.14 6.10
C GLU A 38 -3.04 -0.41 5.58
N THR A 39 -3.78 0.40 4.81
CA THR A 39 -5.03 -0.03 4.19
C THR A 39 -4.79 -1.23 3.28
N LEU A 40 -3.77 -1.21 2.42
CA LEU A 40 -3.46 -2.34 1.53
C LEU A 40 -3.04 -3.59 2.31
N ARG A 41 -2.27 -3.47 3.39
CA ARG A 41 -1.89 -4.63 4.23
C ARG A 41 -3.10 -5.23 4.95
N GLU A 42 -3.98 -4.41 5.50
CA GLU A 42 -5.19 -4.85 6.22
C GLU A 42 -6.29 -5.34 5.29
N SER A 43 -6.41 -4.71 4.12
CA SER A 43 -7.46 -4.93 3.13
C SER A 43 -6.96 -5.65 1.88
N LEU A 44 -5.83 -6.38 1.93
CA LEU A 44 -5.48 -7.44 0.99
C LEU A 44 -6.26 -8.68 1.42
N PRO A 45 -7.57 -8.76 1.20
CA PRO A 45 -8.39 -9.77 1.84
C PRO A 45 -8.23 -11.05 1.00
N ASP A 46 -8.77 -12.14 1.52
CA ASP A 46 -8.82 -13.46 0.87
C ASP A 46 -9.25 -13.44 -0.61
N ARG A 47 -9.92 -12.37 -1.07
CA ARG A 47 -10.31 -12.13 -2.47
C ARG A 47 -9.16 -12.24 -3.48
N TYR A 48 -7.93 -11.94 -3.10
CA TYR A 48 -6.76 -12.06 -3.98
C TYR A 48 -5.81 -13.19 -3.57
N LYS A 49 -6.14 -14.00 -2.55
CA LYS A 49 -5.30 -15.15 -2.14
C LYS A 49 -5.05 -16.10 -3.29
N GLU A 50 -6.11 -16.46 -4.02
CA GLU A 50 -6.01 -17.39 -5.15
C GLU A 50 -5.08 -16.86 -6.25
N LEU A 51 -5.13 -15.54 -6.49
CA LEU A 51 -4.27 -14.86 -7.46
C LEU A 51 -2.82 -14.77 -6.97
N MET A 52 -2.61 -14.56 -5.66
CA MET A 52 -1.30 -14.58 -5.03
C MET A 52 -0.65 -15.96 -5.07
N GLU A 53 -1.41 -17.01 -4.80
CA GLU A 53 -0.96 -18.41 -4.87
C GLU A 53 -0.65 -18.81 -6.31
N THR A 54 -1.55 -18.51 -7.26
CA THR A 54 -1.37 -18.86 -8.69
C THR A 54 -0.14 -18.18 -9.29
N HIS A 55 0.16 -16.95 -8.88
CA HIS A 55 1.28 -16.17 -9.41
C HIS A 55 2.51 -16.12 -8.49
N ASN A 56 2.54 -16.90 -7.40
CA ASN A 56 3.62 -16.91 -6.40
C ASN A 56 3.99 -15.50 -5.86
N LEU A 57 3.01 -14.61 -5.78
CA LEU A 57 3.22 -13.22 -5.35
C LEU A 57 3.51 -13.11 -3.85
N SER A 58 3.28 -14.18 -3.09
CA SER A 58 3.60 -14.28 -1.66
C SER A 58 5.08 -14.01 -1.37
N LYS A 59 5.99 -14.39 -2.28
CA LYS A 59 7.44 -14.13 -2.15
C LYS A 59 7.81 -12.64 -2.19
N LEU A 60 6.94 -11.80 -2.77
CA LEU A 60 7.16 -10.35 -2.80
C LEU A 60 6.93 -9.69 -1.43
N LEU A 61 6.25 -10.39 -0.51
CA LEU A 61 5.97 -9.92 0.85
C LEU A 61 7.03 -10.42 1.86
N GLU A 62 7.80 -11.46 1.52
CA GLU A 62 8.82 -12.07 2.39
C GLU A 62 10.17 -11.31 2.38
N ASP A 63 10.41 -10.44 1.39
CA ASP A 63 11.68 -9.71 1.23
C ASP A 63 11.82 -8.47 2.17
N GLU A 64 10.87 -8.23 3.08
CA GLU A 64 10.84 -7.07 3.99
C GLU A 64 11.16 -7.36 5.48
N ASP A 65 11.54 -8.59 5.84
CA ASP A 65 12.08 -8.91 7.19
C ASP A 65 13.61 -8.71 7.31
#